data_AF-A0A0S8AT24-F1
#
_entry.id   AF-A0A0S8AT24-F1
#
_cell.length_a   1.000
_cell.length_b   1.000
_cell.length_c   1.000
_cell.angle_alpha   90.00
_cell.angle_beta   90.00
_cell.angle_gamma   90.00
#
_symmetry.space_group_name_H-M   'P 1'
#
loop_
_entity.id
_entity.type
_entity.pdbx_description
1 polymer ?
#
loop_
_entity_poly.entity_id
_entity_poly.type
_entity_poly.pdbx_seq_one_letter_code
_entity_poly.pdbx_strand_id
1 'polypeptide(L)'
;MAIVTLGLAEVNDEITTRPRGCPKCGSTLLQGWGTVPKPLRDPQLNEVRVRRFQCCDCHYTFRHYPDGVGPADQSLRLQQLAAICWVLGLSTRMVTGVLGVFAIQLCHMSVWRDVQALAAARSLPAPLASVHVLGIDGLYTSIRGQDTGIMVAVDMGTGRPIALARIDEKDRPALFAWLEALKELLGVEVLVSDDFNSYSTAAQRLDLQHQVCRFHYLRWVNRLLNSLQKKLDDEWDEPLNEVRQLLQDLPPDGGHRIYQLYRQVKAPPRIYNQPMSPLARLQKLLLRLSDNWSSYRLFLEQGDVPATNNATERAIGRWRARSRTVRGFKTWSGLVNAFTLCNASFV
;
A
#
# COMPACT_ATOMS: atom_id res chain seq x y z
N MET A 1 2.67 24.71 -14.77
CA MET A 1 1.68 23.67 -15.14
C MET A 1 2.43 22.36 -15.31
N ALA A 2 2.06 21.32 -14.58
CA ALA A 2 2.56 19.98 -14.89
C ALA A 2 1.70 19.41 -16.03
N ILE A 3 2.29 19.10 -17.17
CA ILE A 3 1.62 18.37 -18.24
C ILE A 3 1.76 16.88 -17.91
N VAL A 4 0.64 16.19 -17.76
CA VAL A 4 0.61 14.73 -17.57
C VAL A 4 0.37 14.08 -18.93
N THR A 5 1.35 13.32 -19.42
CA THR A 5 1.22 12.52 -20.63
C THR A 5 0.91 11.09 -20.24
N LEU A 6 -0.15 10.50 -20.81
CA LEU A 6 -0.55 9.12 -20.55
C LEU A 6 -0.07 8.24 -21.72
N GLY A 7 0.88 7.34 -21.46
CA GLY A 7 1.31 6.31 -22.41
C GLY A 7 0.26 5.21 -22.50
N LEU A 8 -0.64 5.29 -23.47
CA LEU A 8 -1.62 4.24 -23.75
C LEU A 8 -1.09 3.26 -24.79
N ALA A 9 -1.60 2.03 -24.76
CA ALA A 9 -1.26 0.99 -25.72
C ALA A 9 -1.54 1.45 -27.15
N GLU A 10 -0.59 1.14 -28.03
CA GLU A 10 -0.79 1.26 -29.47
C GLU A 10 -1.83 0.22 -29.92
N VAL A 11 -2.66 0.60 -30.89
CA VAL A 11 -3.72 -0.25 -31.44
C VAL A 11 -3.66 -0.12 -32.95
N ASN A 12 -3.39 -1.23 -33.61
CA ASN A 12 -3.31 -1.32 -35.06
C ASN A 12 -4.64 -1.85 -35.62
N ASP A 13 -5.01 -1.37 -36.80
CA ASP A 13 -6.22 -1.80 -37.52
C ASP A 13 -5.98 -3.08 -38.34
N GLU A 14 -4.73 -3.32 -38.75
CA GLU A 14 -4.31 -4.49 -39.51
C GLU A 14 -3.16 -5.27 -38.86
N ILE A 15 -3.06 -6.52 -39.26
CA ILE A 15 -2.04 -7.46 -38.79
C ILE A 15 -0.77 -7.29 -39.61
N THR A 16 0.34 -6.99 -38.93
CA THR A 16 1.68 -6.93 -39.53
C THR A 16 2.49 -8.21 -39.31
N THR A 17 2.04 -9.11 -38.43
CA THR A 17 2.79 -10.28 -37.99
C THR A 17 2.08 -11.61 -38.24
N ARG A 18 2.84 -12.70 -38.32
CA ARG A 18 2.31 -14.07 -38.35
C ARG A 18 2.42 -14.70 -36.96
N PRO A 19 1.42 -15.47 -36.49
CA PRO A 19 1.55 -16.26 -35.26
C PRO A 19 2.72 -17.24 -35.35
N ARG A 20 3.49 -17.37 -34.26
CA ARG A 20 4.68 -18.24 -34.20
C ARG A 20 4.36 -19.72 -34.13
N GLY A 21 3.15 -20.09 -33.70
CA GLY A 21 2.71 -21.47 -33.62
C GLY A 21 1.24 -21.59 -33.21
N CYS A 22 0.72 -22.80 -33.26
CA CYS A 22 -0.62 -23.13 -32.81
C CYS A 22 -0.71 -22.95 -31.29
N PRO A 23 -1.71 -22.21 -30.76
CA PRO A 23 -1.87 -22.03 -29.32
C PRO A 23 -2.23 -23.33 -28.58
N LYS A 24 -2.61 -24.40 -29.28
CA LYS A 24 -2.99 -25.69 -28.68
C LYS A 24 -1.86 -26.72 -28.68
N CYS A 25 -1.17 -26.92 -29.80
CA CYS A 25 -0.14 -27.96 -29.94
C CYS A 25 1.28 -27.41 -30.22
N GLY A 26 1.46 -26.09 -30.36
CA GLY A 26 2.75 -25.48 -30.64
C GLY A 26 3.22 -25.56 -32.10
N SER A 27 2.55 -26.32 -32.97
CA SER A 27 2.95 -26.49 -34.37
C SER A 27 3.07 -25.16 -35.13
N THR A 28 4.13 -25.03 -35.92
CA THR A 28 4.39 -23.85 -36.77
C THR A 28 3.70 -23.96 -38.14
N LEU A 29 3.18 -25.14 -38.50
CA LEU A 29 2.46 -25.39 -39.75
C LEU A 29 1.02 -24.87 -39.64
N LEU A 30 0.85 -23.64 -40.08
CA LEU A 30 -0.41 -22.89 -39.97
C LEU A 30 -0.91 -22.46 -41.35
N GLN A 31 -2.12 -22.87 -41.70
CA GLN A 31 -2.83 -22.42 -42.90
C GLN A 31 -3.69 -21.19 -42.56
N GLY A 32 -3.43 -20.06 -43.22
CA GLY A 32 -4.32 -18.89 -43.16
C GLY A 32 -5.47 -19.07 -44.13
N TRP A 33 -6.71 -18.94 -43.67
CA TRP A 33 -7.89 -19.25 -44.50
C TRP A 33 -8.93 -18.12 -44.57
N GLY A 34 -8.64 -16.95 -43.98
CA GLY A 34 -9.42 -15.74 -44.24
C GLY A 34 -9.08 -14.57 -43.33
N THR A 35 -9.46 -13.37 -43.78
CA THR A 35 -9.46 -12.14 -42.98
C THR A 35 -10.90 -11.69 -42.80
N VAL A 36 -11.28 -11.33 -41.58
CA VAL A 36 -12.64 -10.90 -41.25
C VAL A 36 -12.62 -9.56 -40.52
N PRO A 37 -13.59 -8.67 -40.77
CA PRO A 37 -13.77 -7.49 -39.94
C PRO A 37 -14.22 -7.92 -38.54
N LYS A 38 -13.72 -7.24 -37.53
CA LYS A 38 -14.12 -7.39 -36.13
C LYS A 38 -14.49 -6.01 -35.59
N PRO A 39 -15.70 -5.82 -35.03
CA PRO A 39 -16.04 -4.58 -34.35
C PRO A 39 -15.13 -4.36 -33.15
N LEU A 40 -14.79 -3.10 -32.90
CA LEU A 40 -13.91 -2.69 -31.81
C LEU A 40 -14.48 -1.44 -31.15
N ARG A 41 -14.51 -1.47 -29.82
CA ARG A 41 -14.68 -0.27 -28.99
C ARG A 41 -13.29 0.29 -28.75
N ASP A 42 -12.99 1.37 -29.45
CA ASP A 42 -11.77 2.17 -29.27
C ASP A 42 -12.13 3.65 -29.52
N PRO A 43 -11.41 4.61 -28.90
CA PRO A 43 -11.63 6.03 -29.17
C PRO A 43 -11.34 6.47 -30.61
N GLN A 44 -10.57 5.69 -31.36
CA GLN A 44 -10.09 6.05 -32.71
C GLN A 44 -10.56 5.05 -33.78
N LEU A 45 -10.78 3.78 -33.42
CA LEU A 45 -11.11 2.70 -34.36
C LEU A 45 -12.46 2.05 -34.02
N ASN A 46 -13.31 1.87 -35.02
CA ASN A 46 -14.61 1.18 -34.85
C ASN A 46 -14.58 -0.30 -35.30
N GLU A 47 -13.59 -0.66 -36.11
CA GLU A 47 -13.39 -2.03 -36.60
C GLU A 47 -11.90 -2.29 -36.86
N VAL A 48 -11.52 -3.56 -36.88
CA VAL A 48 -10.17 -4.02 -37.24
C VAL A 48 -10.24 -5.30 -38.07
N ARG A 49 -9.18 -5.59 -38.83
CA ARG A 49 -9.07 -6.79 -39.65
C ARG A 49 -8.34 -7.91 -38.90
N VAL A 50 -9.03 -9.02 -38.68
CA VAL A 50 -8.52 -10.17 -37.93
C VAL A 50 -8.32 -11.35 -38.87
N ARG A 51 -7.15 -11.99 -38.80
CA ARG A 51 -6.80 -13.14 -39.66
C ARG A 51 -7.07 -14.45 -38.93
N ARG A 52 -7.68 -15.40 -39.63
CA ARG A 52 -7.98 -16.74 -39.13
C ARG A 52 -6.95 -17.74 -39.61
N PHE A 53 -6.51 -18.58 -38.70
CA PHE A 53 -5.58 -19.66 -38.96
C PHE A 53 -6.18 -21.00 -38.55
N GLN A 54 -5.77 -22.05 -39.25
CA GLN A 54 -6.00 -23.44 -38.86
C GLN A 54 -4.64 -24.13 -38.73
N CYS A 55 -4.45 -24.89 -37.66
CA CYS A 55 -3.28 -25.74 -37.51
C CYS A 55 -3.37 -26.97 -38.42
N CYS A 56 -2.31 -27.26 -39.17
CA CYS A 56 -2.28 -28.43 -40.06
C CYS A 56 -2.19 -29.75 -39.28
N ASP A 57 -1.66 -29.74 -38.05
CA ASP A 57 -1.43 -30.96 -37.27
C ASP A 57 -2.62 -31.32 -36.37
N CYS A 58 -3.15 -30.36 -35.62
CA CYS A 58 -4.25 -30.61 -34.66
C CYS A 58 -5.60 -30.04 -35.12
N HIS A 59 -5.66 -29.43 -36.31
CA HIS A 59 -6.85 -28.83 -36.90
C HIS A 59 -7.53 -27.72 -36.08
N TYR A 60 -6.93 -27.26 -34.99
CA TYR A 60 -7.45 -26.16 -34.18
C TYR A 60 -7.49 -24.86 -34.97
N THR A 61 -8.63 -24.17 -34.94
CA THR A 61 -8.83 -22.87 -35.59
C THR A 61 -8.73 -21.75 -34.57
N PHE A 62 -8.06 -20.67 -34.93
CA PHE A 62 -7.91 -19.51 -34.06
C PHE A 62 -7.79 -18.22 -34.85
N ARG A 63 -7.95 -17.10 -34.13
CA ARG A 63 -7.81 -15.75 -34.65
C ARG A 63 -6.46 -15.19 -34.20
N HIS A 64 -5.75 -14.57 -35.12
CA HIS A 64 -4.60 -13.71 -34.83
C HIS A 64 -5.05 -12.27 -34.93
N TYR A 65 -4.68 -11.45 -33.95
CA TYR A 65 -5.18 -10.09 -33.79
C TYR A 65 -4.05 -9.07 -34.07
N PRO A 66 -4.38 -7.87 -34.56
CA PRO A 66 -3.45 -6.75 -34.57
C PRO A 66 -2.95 -6.41 -33.16
N ASP A 67 -1.82 -5.70 -33.08
CA ASP A 67 -1.31 -5.19 -31.80
C ASP A 67 -2.35 -4.28 -31.14
N GLY A 68 -2.48 -4.39 -29.82
CA GLY A 68 -3.50 -3.64 -29.06
C GLY A 68 -4.91 -4.23 -29.11
N VAL A 69 -5.13 -5.33 -29.84
CA VAL A 69 -6.43 -6.00 -29.97
C VAL A 69 -6.36 -7.44 -29.47
N GLY A 70 -7.40 -7.86 -28.75
CA GLY A 70 -7.58 -9.25 -28.34
C GLY A 70 -8.96 -9.81 -28.71
N PRO A 71 -9.35 -10.93 -28.09
CA PRO A 71 -10.67 -11.52 -28.30
C PRO A 71 -11.85 -10.63 -27.92
N ALA A 72 -11.67 -9.74 -26.94
CA ALA A 72 -12.70 -8.82 -26.49
C ALA A 72 -13.02 -7.75 -27.53
N ASP A 73 -14.24 -7.22 -27.50
CA ASP A 73 -14.65 -6.08 -28.34
C ASP A 73 -14.14 -4.73 -27.83
N GLN A 74 -13.14 -4.72 -26.94
CA GLN A 74 -12.53 -3.53 -26.35
C GLN A 74 -11.03 -3.57 -26.59
N SER A 75 -10.46 -2.48 -27.12
CA SER A 75 -9.01 -2.37 -27.33
C SER A 75 -8.25 -2.32 -26.00
N LEU A 76 -6.97 -2.72 -26.01
CA LEU A 76 -6.10 -2.60 -24.83
C LEU A 76 -5.93 -1.14 -24.41
N ARG A 77 -5.90 -0.20 -25.37
CA ARG A 77 -5.90 1.25 -25.12
C ARG A 77 -7.11 1.67 -24.30
N LEU A 78 -8.31 1.24 -24.69
CA LEU A 78 -9.53 1.59 -23.97
C LEU A 78 -9.60 0.92 -22.59
N GLN A 79 -9.12 -0.32 -22.44
CA GLN A 79 -9.01 -0.98 -21.13
C GLN A 79 -8.10 -0.18 -20.19
N GLN A 80 -6.93 0.25 -20.67
CA GLN A 80 -6.01 1.08 -19.91
C GLN A 80 -6.62 2.43 -19.53
N LEU A 81 -7.26 3.12 -20.50
CA LEU A 81 -7.92 4.40 -20.24
C LEU A 81 -9.02 4.26 -19.18
N ALA A 82 -9.88 3.25 -19.27
CA ALA A 82 -10.94 2.99 -18.29
C ALA A 82 -10.38 2.75 -16.88
N ALA A 83 -9.29 1.99 -16.78
CA ALA A 83 -8.62 1.73 -15.50
C ALA A 83 -7.92 2.99 -14.95
N ILE A 84 -7.26 3.80 -15.78
CA ILE A 84 -6.65 5.08 -15.37
C ILE A 84 -7.72 6.04 -14.85
N CYS A 85 -8.84 6.19 -15.57
CA CYS A 85 -9.98 6.97 -15.12
C CYS A 85 -10.47 6.53 -13.72
N TRP A 86 -10.50 5.22 -13.48
CA TRP A 86 -10.85 4.67 -12.16
C TRP A 86 -9.80 5.03 -11.10
N VAL A 87 -8.50 4.94 -11.41
CA VAL A 87 -7.40 5.31 -10.49
C VAL A 87 -7.45 6.78 -10.10
N LEU A 88 -7.76 7.66 -11.07
CA LEU A 88 -7.90 9.10 -10.85
C LEU A 88 -9.14 9.49 -10.02
N GLY A 89 -9.94 8.52 -9.56
CA GLY A 89 -10.99 8.73 -8.58
C GLY A 89 -12.41 8.53 -9.09
N LEU A 90 -12.61 8.24 -10.39
CA LEU A 90 -13.95 8.00 -10.92
C LEU A 90 -14.48 6.65 -10.47
N SER A 91 -15.73 6.60 -10.00
CA SER A 91 -16.42 5.31 -9.79
C SER A 91 -16.59 4.56 -11.11
N THR A 92 -16.76 3.24 -11.10
CA THR A 92 -16.96 2.46 -12.35
C THR A 92 -18.17 2.95 -13.16
N ARG A 93 -19.21 3.48 -12.50
CA ARG A 93 -20.36 4.10 -13.16
C ARG A 93 -20.03 5.47 -13.75
N MET A 94 -19.22 6.27 -13.07
CA MET A 94 -18.75 7.55 -13.62
C MET A 94 -17.84 7.34 -14.82
N VAL A 95 -16.97 6.32 -14.81
CA VAL A 95 -16.17 5.95 -15.99
C VAL A 95 -17.09 5.61 -17.16
N THR A 96 -18.12 4.78 -16.95
CA THR A 96 -19.15 4.53 -17.96
C THR A 96 -19.79 5.82 -18.47
N GLY A 97 -20.16 6.74 -17.59
CA GLY A 97 -20.78 8.02 -17.96
C GLY A 97 -19.87 8.91 -18.81
N VAL A 98 -18.61 9.09 -18.38
CA VAL A 98 -17.62 9.90 -19.09
C VAL A 98 -17.31 9.31 -20.47
N LEU A 99 -17.06 8.00 -20.55
CA LEU A 99 -16.81 7.36 -21.85
C LEU A 99 -18.04 7.40 -22.76
N GLY A 100 -19.25 7.37 -22.19
CA GLY A 100 -20.50 7.52 -22.93
C GLY A 100 -20.65 8.87 -23.63
N VAL A 101 -20.10 9.96 -23.08
CA VAL A 101 -20.05 11.29 -23.74
C VAL A 101 -19.27 11.22 -25.05
N PHE A 102 -18.25 10.36 -25.11
CA PHE A 102 -17.44 10.11 -26.31
C PHE A 102 -18.01 8.97 -27.18
N ALA A 103 -19.30 8.64 -27.03
CA ALA A 103 -19.98 7.54 -27.72
C ALA A 103 -19.39 6.13 -27.47
N ILE A 104 -18.57 5.98 -26.44
CA ILE A 104 -17.99 4.68 -26.06
C ILE A 104 -18.85 4.05 -24.97
N GLN A 105 -19.62 3.03 -25.34
CA GLN A 105 -20.46 2.30 -24.39
C GLN A 105 -19.67 1.20 -23.66
N LEU A 106 -19.43 1.37 -22.36
CA LEU A 106 -18.90 0.33 -21.48
C LEU A 106 -19.80 0.15 -20.26
N CYS A 107 -20.08 -1.09 -19.86
CA CYS A 107 -20.78 -1.33 -18.61
C CYS A 107 -19.80 -1.23 -17.43
N HIS A 108 -20.30 -0.85 -16.26
CA HIS A 108 -19.50 -0.69 -15.04
C HIS A 108 -18.76 -1.99 -14.61
N MET A 109 -19.27 -3.16 -15.00
CA MET A 109 -18.62 -4.45 -14.76
C MET A 109 -17.41 -4.66 -15.68
N SER A 110 -17.45 -4.19 -16.93
CA SER A 110 -16.29 -4.19 -17.83
C SER A 110 -15.19 -3.28 -17.29
N VAL A 111 -15.54 -2.07 -16.86
CA VAL A 111 -14.56 -1.15 -16.22
C VAL A 111 -13.87 -1.82 -15.03
N TRP A 112 -14.62 -2.52 -14.18
CA TRP A 112 -14.01 -3.25 -13.07
C TRP A 112 -13.08 -4.38 -13.55
N ARG A 113 -13.47 -5.12 -14.59
CA ARG A 113 -12.61 -6.15 -15.20
C ARG A 113 -11.32 -5.55 -15.75
N ASP A 114 -11.38 -4.37 -16.37
CA ASP A 114 -10.22 -3.67 -16.90
C ASP A 114 -9.27 -3.24 -15.79
N VAL A 115 -9.80 -2.74 -14.67
CA VAL A 115 -9.01 -2.46 -13.45
C VAL A 115 -8.29 -3.70 -12.96
N GLN A 116 -8.98 -4.85 -12.93
CA GLN A 116 -8.37 -6.11 -12.51
C GLN A 116 -7.29 -6.59 -13.49
N ALA A 117 -7.53 -6.48 -14.80
CA ALA A 117 -6.57 -6.87 -15.83
C ALA A 117 -5.32 -5.99 -15.80
N LEU A 118 -5.49 -4.67 -15.67
CA LEU A 118 -4.36 -3.75 -15.55
C LEU A 118 -3.57 -3.99 -14.26
N ALA A 119 -4.25 -4.21 -13.14
CA ALA A 119 -3.58 -4.58 -11.89
C ALA A 119 -2.79 -5.88 -12.04
N ALA A 120 -3.33 -6.90 -12.71
CA ALA A 120 -2.63 -8.16 -12.94
C ALA A 120 -1.37 -7.98 -13.81
N ALA A 121 -1.43 -7.14 -14.84
CA ALA A 121 -0.27 -6.78 -15.66
C ALA A 121 0.76 -5.92 -14.92
N ARG A 122 0.38 -5.34 -13.78
CA ARG A 122 1.22 -4.51 -12.90
C ARG A 122 1.46 -5.15 -11.54
N SER A 123 1.12 -6.44 -11.39
CA SER A 123 1.29 -7.16 -10.13
C SER A 123 2.72 -6.95 -9.65
N LEU A 124 2.85 -6.63 -8.36
CA LEU A 124 4.14 -6.49 -7.72
C LEU A 124 5.00 -7.70 -8.11
N PRO A 125 6.18 -7.51 -8.75
CA PRO A 125 7.07 -8.63 -8.97
C PRO A 125 7.32 -9.32 -7.63
N ALA A 126 7.42 -10.64 -7.63
CA ALA A 126 7.93 -11.36 -6.47
C ALA A 126 9.22 -10.64 -6.02
N PRO A 127 9.38 -10.35 -4.73
CA PRO A 127 10.49 -9.54 -4.26
C PRO A 127 11.80 -10.29 -4.56
N LEU A 128 12.42 -9.93 -5.68
CA LEU A 128 13.73 -10.43 -6.12
C LEU A 128 14.87 -9.70 -5.40
N ALA A 129 14.56 -8.64 -4.65
CA ALA A 129 15.53 -7.79 -3.98
C ALA A 129 15.31 -7.82 -2.46
N SER A 130 16.40 -7.86 -1.71
CA SER A 130 16.43 -7.71 -0.26
C SER A 130 15.83 -6.37 0.16
N VAL A 131 15.01 -6.37 1.21
CA VAL A 131 14.42 -5.15 1.80
C VAL A 131 15.02 -4.96 3.19
N HIS A 132 16.01 -4.07 3.31
CA HIS A 132 16.67 -3.79 4.59
C HIS A 132 15.73 -3.11 5.59
N VAL A 133 15.00 -2.06 5.15
CA VAL A 133 14.12 -1.24 5.99
C VAL A 133 12.65 -1.41 5.57
N LEU A 134 11.85 -2.00 6.45
CA LEU A 134 10.44 -2.30 6.22
C LEU A 134 9.52 -1.35 6.98
N GLY A 135 8.66 -0.63 6.26
CA GLY A 135 7.57 0.15 6.82
C GLY A 135 6.31 -0.68 6.98
N ILE A 136 5.67 -0.61 8.14
CA ILE A 136 4.39 -1.30 8.39
C ILE A 136 3.34 -0.38 8.97
N ASP A 137 2.09 -0.60 8.59
CA ASP A 137 0.93 0.06 9.19
C ASP A 137 -0.35 -0.74 8.93
N GLY A 138 -1.33 -0.57 9.83
CA GLY A 138 -2.65 -1.18 9.78
C GLY A 138 -3.68 -0.26 9.13
N LEU A 139 -4.63 -0.84 8.40
CA LEU A 139 -5.83 -0.15 7.95
C LEU A 139 -7.05 -1.05 8.00
N TYR A 140 -8.23 -0.43 8.13
CA TYR A 140 -9.51 -1.13 8.05
C TYR A 140 -10.23 -0.76 6.75
N THR A 141 -10.89 -1.75 6.16
CA THR A 141 -11.78 -1.55 5.01
C THR A 141 -12.80 -2.67 4.91
N SER A 142 -13.90 -2.40 4.20
CA SER A 142 -15.01 -3.34 4.08
C SER A 142 -14.78 -4.33 2.94
N ILE A 143 -14.80 -5.63 3.27
CA ILE A 143 -14.83 -6.73 2.31
C ILE A 143 -16.13 -7.51 2.52
N ARG A 144 -16.97 -7.59 1.49
CA ARG A 144 -18.32 -8.19 1.55
C ARG A 144 -19.19 -7.63 2.70
N GLY A 145 -19.06 -6.33 2.98
CA GLY A 145 -19.81 -5.67 4.05
C GLY A 145 -19.24 -5.89 5.45
N GLN A 146 -18.12 -6.60 5.61
CA GLN A 146 -17.46 -6.83 6.88
C GLN A 146 -16.20 -5.97 6.99
N ASP A 147 -16.08 -5.23 8.10
CA ASP A 147 -14.86 -4.51 8.42
C ASP A 147 -13.74 -5.51 8.65
N THR A 148 -12.67 -5.35 7.87
CA THR A 148 -11.53 -6.26 7.84
C THR A 148 -10.26 -5.45 8.09
N GLY A 149 -9.49 -5.87 9.11
CA GLY A 149 -8.14 -5.38 9.34
C GLY A 149 -7.17 -5.89 8.27
N ILE A 150 -6.32 -4.98 7.79
CA ILE A 150 -5.31 -5.23 6.78
C ILE A 150 -4.00 -4.63 7.25
N MET A 151 -2.94 -5.42 7.15
CA MET A 151 -1.57 -4.93 7.31
C MET A 151 -0.96 -4.63 5.95
N VAL A 152 -0.25 -3.50 5.87
CA VAL A 152 0.50 -3.05 4.70
C VAL A 152 1.98 -3.07 5.04
N ALA A 153 2.78 -3.69 4.17
CA ALA A 153 4.24 -3.68 4.23
C ALA A 153 4.79 -2.91 3.02
N VAL A 154 5.70 -1.98 3.27
CA VAL A 154 6.30 -1.09 2.28
C VAL A 154 7.81 -1.14 2.43
N ASP A 155 8.53 -1.32 1.32
CA ASP A 155 9.97 -1.10 1.28
C ASP A 155 10.23 0.41 1.43
N MET A 156 10.91 0.80 2.51
CA MET A 156 11.16 2.22 2.81
C MET A 156 12.20 2.85 1.89
N GLY A 157 13.07 2.07 1.25
CA GLY A 157 14.06 2.55 0.28
C GLY A 157 13.41 2.97 -1.04
N THR A 158 12.45 2.18 -1.53
CA THR A 158 11.74 2.48 -2.80
C THR A 158 10.38 3.18 -2.60
N GLY A 159 9.82 3.11 -1.40
CA GLY A 159 8.47 3.56 -1.09
C GLY A 159 7.36 2.72 -1.73
N ARG A 160 7.69 1.53 -2.22
CA ARG A 160 6.75 0.63 -2.90
C ARG A 160 6.14 -0.37 -1.91
N PRO A 161 4.82 -0.58 -1.93
CA PRO A 161 4.22 -1.70 -1.21
C PRO A 161 4.76 -3.02 -1.72
N ILE A 162 5.10 -3.91 -0.81
CA ILE A 162 5.66 -5.23 -1.13
C ILE A 162 4.73 -6.37 -0.70
N ALA A 163 3.92 -6.16 0.34
CA ALA A 163 2.96 -7.15 0.80
C ALA A 163 1.72 -6.52 1.44
N LEU A 164 0.60 -7.24 1.33
CA LEU A 164 -0.65 -6.98 2.02
C LEU A 164 -1.07 -8.27 2.72
N ALA A 165 -1.51 -8.16 3.96
CA ALA A 165 -2.06 -9.30 4.69
C ALA A 165 -3.41 -8.96 5.33
N ARG A 166 -4.33 -9.92 5.29
CA ARG A 166 -5.64 -9.81 5.95
C ARG A 166 -5.49 -10.12 7.44
N ILE A 167 -4.84 -9.22 8.17
CA ILE A 167 -4.50 -9.35 9.58
C ILE A 167 -4.95 -8.07 10.29
N ASP A 168 -5.62 -8.21 11.43
CA ASP A 168 -5.87 -7.11 12.34
C ASP A 168 -4.59 -6.81 13.14
N GLU A 169 -4.18 -5.55 13.24
CA GLU A 169 -2.97 -5.13 13.99
C GLU A 169 -2.99 -5.54 15.47
N LYS A 170 -4.17 -5.87 16.01
CA LYS A 170 -4.36 -6.37 17.38
C LYS A 170 -4.16 -7.88 17.50
N ASP A 171 -4.24 -8.63 16.39
CA ASP A 171 -3.93 -10.06 16.35
C ASP A 171 -2.41 -10.26 16.33
N ARG A 172 -1.81 -10.19 17.52
CA ARG A 172 -0.36 -10.31 17.70
C ARG A 172 0.21 -11.61 17.14
N PRO A 173 -0.37 -12.81 17.41
CA PRO A 173 0.13 -14.05 16.82
C PRO A 173 0.21 -13.99 15.30
N ALA A 174 -0.85 -13.53 14.63
CA ALA A 174 -0.87 -13.43 13.17
C ALA A 174 0.13 -12.39 12.65
N LEU A 175 0.21 -11.22 13.30
CA LEU A 175 1.17 -10.17 12.95
C LEU A 175 2.62 -10.67 13.07
N PHE A 176 2.96 -11.38 14.15
CA PHE A 176 4.32 -11.87 14.37
C PHE A 176 4.72 -12.91 13.33
N ALA A 177 3.85 -13.89 13.08
CA ALA A 177 4.11 -14.93 12.08
C ALA A 177 4.27 -14.33 10.67
N TRP A 178 3.48 -13.32 10.34
CA TRP A 178 3.59 -12.64 9.04
C TRP A 178 4.88 -11.82 8.92
N LEU A 179 5.27 -11.08 9.96
CA LEU A 179 6.52 -10.32 9.97
C LEU A 179 7.76 -11.23 9.96
N GLU A 180 7.71 -12.37 10.65
CA GLU A 180 8.76 -13.39 10.61
C GLU A 180 8.95 -13.93 9.18
N ALA A 181 7.85 -14.29 8.51
CA ALA A 181 7.92 -14.74 7.12
C ALA A 181 8.48 -13.66 6.17
N LEU A 182 8.15 -12.38 6.38
CA LEU A 182 8.73 -11.29 5.60
C LEU A 182 10.21 -11.07 5.93
N LYS A 183 10.61 -11.17 7.20
CA LYS A 183 12.00 -11.07 7.63
C LYS A 183 12.85 -12.12 6.93
N GLU A 184 12.43 -13.38 6.98
CA GLU A 184 13.15 -14.50 6.38
C GLU A 184 13.21 -14.40 4.85
N LEU A 185 12.10 -14.02 4.21
CA LEU A 185 12.02 -13.93 2.76
C LEU A 185 12.84 -12.77 2.18
N LEU A 186 12.91 -11.64 2.89
CA LEU A 186 13.43 -10.38 2.35
C LEU A 186 14.74 -9.92 2.98
N GLY A 187 15.18 -10.54 4.08
CA GLY A 187 16.32 -10.08 4.87
C GLY A 187 16.07 -8.73 5.54
N VAL A 188 14.89 -8.56 6.17
CA VAL A 188 14.56 -7.32 6.89
C VAL A 188 15.39 -7.23 8.17
N GLU A 189 16.02 -6.07 8.40
CA GLU A 189 16.79 -5.78 9.61
C GLU A 189 16.14 -4.67 10.44
N VAL A 190 15.49 -3.71 9.79
CA VAL A 190 14.87 -2.55 10.44
C VAL A 190 13.37 -2.49 10.16
N LEU A 191 12.58 -2.35 11.23
CA LEU A 191 11.15 -2.08 11.18
C LEU A 191 10.89 -0.58 11.41
N VAL A 192 10.06 0.03 10.56
CA VAL A 192 9.55 1.40 10.74
C VAL A 192 8.03 1.32 10.93
N SER A 193 7.52 1.82 12.05
CA SER A 193 6.09 1.75 12.35
C SER A 193 5.61 2.91 13.21
N ASP A 194 4.31 2.95 13.44
CA ASP A 194 3.72 3.81 14.46
C ASP A 194 4.08 3.34 15.89
N ASP A 195 3.81 4.21 16.87
CA ASP A 195 4.08 3.95 18.28
C ASP A 195 2.98 3.09 18.94
N PHE A 196 2.72 1.93 18.33
CA PHE A 196 1.78 0.93 18.81
C PHE A 196 2.52 -0.26 19.42
N ASN A 197 2.11 -0.68 20.61
CA ASN A 197 2.84 -1.67 21.42
C ASN A 197 3.00 -3.03 20.71
N SER A 198 2.07 -3.41 19.83
CA SER A 198 2.20 -4.66 19.07
C SER A 198 3.45 -4.64 18.18
N TYR A 199 3.83 -3.49 17.62
CA TYR A 199 4.99 -3.37 16.72
C TYR A 199 6.31 -3.42 17.48
N SER A 200 6.43 -2.72 18.62
CA SER A 200 7.64 -2.79 19.44
C SER A 200 7.87 -4.20 19.99
N THR A 201 6.79 -4.89 20.39
CA THR A 201 6.85 -6.29 20.83
C THR A 201 7.26 -7.21 19.68
N ALA A 202 6.76 -6.97 18.45
CA ALA A 202 7.15 -7.73 17.27
C ALA A 202 8.65 -7.56 16.98
N ALA A 203 9.14 -6.32 16.99
CA ALA A 203 10.54 -6.03 16.71
C ALA A 203 11.49 -6.69 17.71
N GLN A 204 11.18 -6.60 19.02
CA GLN A 204 11.97 -7.28 20.05
C GLN A 204 11.96 -8.81 19.87
N ARG A 205 10.78 -9.40 19.64
CA ARG A 205 10.65 -10.86 19.48
C ARG A 205 11.40 -11.38 18.26
N LEU A 206 11.37 -10.61 17.18
CA LEU A 206 11.96 -10.99 15.89
C LEU A 206 13.39 -10.47 15.74
N ASP A 207 14.00 -9.91 16.78
CA ASP A 207 15.35 -9.33 16.72
C ASP A 207 15.52 -8.38 15.51
N LEU A 208 14.57 -7.45 15.39
CA LEU A 208 14.60 -6.36 14.43
C LEU A 208 14.92 -5.07 15.17
N GLN A 209 15.76 -4.24 14.56
CA GLN A 209 15.85 -2.87 15.00
C GLN A 209 14.54 -2.15 14.69
N HIS A 210 14.17 -1.18 15.51
CA HIS A 210 12.86 -0.53 15.40
C HIS A 210 13.01 0.97 15.40
N GLN A 211 12.50 1.62 14.36
CA GLN A 211 12.30 3.07 14.32
C GLN A 211 10.82 3.39 14.46
N VAL A 212 10.47 4.11 15.52
CA VAL A 212 9.11 4.61 15.72
C VAL A 212 8.92 5.91 14.92
N CYS A 213 7.79 6.02 14.23
CA CYS A 213 7.45 7.19 13.44
C CYS A 213 7.43 8.47 14.28
N ARG A 214 8.35 9.39 13.98
CA ARG A 214 8.55 10.63 14.74
C ARG A 214 7.33 11.52 14.80
N PHE A 215 6.60 11.61 13.69
CA PHE A 215 5.37 12.38 13.64
C PHE A 215 4.32 11.86 14.62
N HIS A 216 4.09 10.54 14.62
CA HIS A 216 3.06 9.93 15.47
C HIS A 216 3.40 10.01 16.93
N TYR A 217 4.64 9.67 17.33
CA TYR A 217 4.97 9.69 18.74
C TYR A 217 4.96 11.12 19.31
N LEU A 218 5.57 12.10 18.62
CA LEU A 218 5.57 13.48 19.09
C LEU A 218 4.16 14.07 19.18
N ARG A 219 3.27 13.70 18.25
CA ARG A 219 1.88 14.17 18.27
C ARG A 219 1.16 13.74 19.53
N TRP A 220 1.27 12.48 19.96
CA TRP A 220 0.59 12.03 21.18
C TRP A 220 1.33 12.42 22.45
N VAL A 221 2.67 12.40 22.45
CA VAL A 221 3.49 12.81 23.60
C VAL A 221 3.27 14.28 23.92
N ASN A 222 3.35 15.18 22.94
CA ASN A 222 3.12 16.61 23.18
C ASN A 222 1.72 16.91 23.67
N ARG A 223 0.70 16.19 23.17
CA ARG A 223 -0.68 16.30 23.71
C ARG A 223 -0.76 15.87 25.16
N LEU A 224 -0.07 14.79 25.54
CA LEU A 224 -0.03 14.31 26.91
C LEU A 224 0.71 15.29 27.82
N LEU A 225 1.89 15.77 27.42
CA LEU A 225 2.66 16.77 28.16
C LEU A 225 1.85 18.06 28.37
N ASN A 226 1.18 18.58 27.33
CA ASN A 226 0.29 19.75 27.44
C ASN A 226 -0.89 19.50 28.39
N SER A 227 -1.42 18.27 28.43
CA SER A 227 -2.48 17.90 29.37
C SER A 227 -1.98 17.76 30.80
N LEU A 228 -0.72 17.35 30.99
CA LEU A 228 -0.11 17.18 32.32
C LEU A 228 0.27 18.53 32.90
N GLN A 229 0.84 19.42 32.08
CA GLN A 229 1.19 20.78 32.48
C GLN A 229 0.00 21.56 33.06
N LYS A 230 -1.22 21.35 32.52
CA LYS A 230 -2.44 21.99 33.02
C LYS A 230 -2.99 21.39 34.32
N LYS A 231 -2.47 20.24 34.78
CA LYS A 231 -3.05 19.42 35.86
C LYS A 231 -2.08 19.16 37.01
N LEU A 232 -0.81 19.40 36.79
CA LEU A 232 0.25 19.31 37.78
C LEU A 232 0.54 20.71 38.30
N ASP A 233 1.13 20.78 39.48
CA ASP A 233 1.55 22.04 40.09
C ASP A 233 2.78 22.61 39.35
N ASP A 234 3.03 23.92 39.51
CA ASP A 234 4.07 24.68 38.80
C ASP A 234 5.48 24.09 38.97
N GLU A 235 5.74 23.34 40.06
CA GLU A 235 7.01 22.61 40.28
C GLU A 235 7.34 21.62 39.15
N TRP A 236 6.33 21.18 38.36
CA TRP A 236 6.51 20.24 37.26
C TRP A 236 6.77 20.91 35.91
N ASP A 237 6.72 22.24 35.80
CA ASP A 237 6.95 22.94 34.53
C ASP A 237 8.37 22.71 33.99
N GLU A 238 9.38 22.82 34.85
CA GLU A 238 10.78 22.59 34.46
C GLU A 238 11.03 21.13 34.03
N PRO A 239 10.66 20.09 34.81
CA PRO A 239 10.77 18.70 34.36
C PRO A 239 10.04 18.42 33.04
N LEU A 240 8.85 18.99 32.84
CA LEU A 240 8.10 18.79 31.58
C LEU A 240 8.81 19.47 30.40
N ASN A 241 9.40 20.65 30.60
CA ASN A 241 10.19 21.33 29.58
C ASN A 241 11.49 20.59 29.26
N GLU A 242 12.17 20.01 30.26
CA GLU A 242 13.34 19.16 30.03
C GLU A 242 12.98 17.96 29.14
N VAL A 243 11.85 17.29 29.40
CA VAL A 243 11.38 16.19 28.54
C VAL A 243 11.15 16.65 27.10
N ARG A 244 10.58 17.85 26.89
CA ARG A 244 10.40 18.39 25.53
C ARG A 244 11.73 18.63 24.84
N GLN A 245 12.70 19.22 25.54
CA GLN A 245 14.03 19.48 25.02
C GLN A 245 14.74 18.18 24.63
N LEU A 246 14.67 17.16 25.49
CA LEU A 246 15.22 15.84 25.20
C LEU A 246 14.60 15.21 23.94
N LEU A 247 13.28 15.33 23.76
CA LEU A 247 12.58 14.80 22.57
C LEU A 247 12.87 15.59 21.29
N GLN A 248 13.29 16.85 21.43
CA GLN A 248 13.74 17.69 20.32
C GLN A 248 15.16 17.34 19.89
N ASP A 249 16.07 17.22 20.86
CA ASP A 249 17.50 17.05 20.62
C ASP A 249 17.90 15.60 20.37
N LEU A 250 17.14 14.64 20.93
CA LEU A 250 17.38 13.19 20.86
C LEU A 250 18.84 12.78 21.18
N PRO A 251 19.43 13.26 22.30
CA PRO A 251 20.80 12.93 22.64
C PRO A 251 20.99 11.43 22.90
N PRO A 252 22.20 10.87 22.71
CA PRO A 252 22.46 9.45 22.93
C PRO A 252 22.07 8.91 24.31
N ASP A 253 22.27 9.72 25.34
CA ASP A 253 21.98 9.39 26.74
C ASP A 253 20.56 9.82 27.18
N GLY A 254 19.72 10.33 26.27
CA GLY A 254 18.44 10.92 26.62
C GLY A 254 17.48 9.96 27.33
N GLY A 255 17.50 8.66 27.00
CA GLY A 255 16.73 7.64 27.71
C GLY A 255 17.14 7.54 29.19
N HIS A 256 18.45 7.60 29.47
CA HIS A 256 18.96 7.62 30.84
C HIS A 256 18.54 8.88 31.59
N ARG A 257 18.61 10.05 30.94
CA ARG A 257 18.15 11.32 31.52
C ARG A 257 16.65 11.31 31.84
N ILE A 258 15.82 10.79 30.94
CA ILE A 258 14.38 10.59 31.19
C ILE A 258 14.15 9.62 32.36
N TYR A 259 14.95 8.55 32.47
CA TYR A 259 14.86 7.62 33.59
C TYR A 259 15.20 8.28 34.93
N GLN A 260 16.16 9.20 34.97
CA GLN A 260 16.47 9.98 36.17
C GLN A 260 15.27 10.83 36.61
N LEU A 261 14.58 11.49 35.66
CA LEU A 261 13.33 12.21 35.94
C LEU A 261 12.24 11.26 36.46
N TYR A 262 12.08 10.09 35.84
CA TYR A 262 11.13 9.06 36.28
C TYR A 262 11.30 8.72 37.76
N ARG A 263 12.55 8.59 38.25
CA ARG A 263 12.84 8.25 39.66
C ARG A 263 12.43 9.33 40.66
N GLN A 264 12.27 10.58 40.22
CA GLN A 264 11.84 11.69 41.06
C GLN A 264 10.31 11.72 41.21
N VAL A 265 9.57 11.09 40.28
CA VAL A 265 8.10 11.09 40.29
C VAL A 265 7.56 10.09 41.33
N LYS A 266 7.06 10.61 42.45
CA LYS A 266 6.39 9.82 43.50
C LYS A 266 4.87 9.78 43.28
N ALA A 267 4.44 8.93 42.35
CA ALA A 267 3.01 8.79 42.07
C ALA A 267 2.25 8.06 43.20
N PRO A 268 1.03 8.49 43.54
CA PRO A 268 0.18 7.75 44.48
C PRO A 268 -0.19 6.38 43.91
N PRO A 269 -0.44 5.37 44.77
CA PRO A 269 -0.83 4.04 44.33
C PRO A 269 -2.09 4.08 43.48
N ARG A 270 -2.14 3.21 42.47
CA ARG A 270 -3.29 3.12 41.58
C ARG A 270 -4.49 2.57 42.35
N ILE A 271 -5.58 3.35 42.38
CA ILE A 271 -6.86 2.90 42.91
C ILE A 271 -7.60 2.13 41.81
N TYR A 272 -8.11 0.94 42.15
CA TYR A 272 -8.89 0.12 41.22
C TYR A 272 -10.13 0.87 40.72
N ASN A 273 -10.51 0.69 39.45
CA ASN A 273 -11.62 1.38 38.77
C ASN A 273 -11.56 2.91 38.72
N GLN A 274 -10.46 3.55 39.11
CA GLN A 274 -10.28 4.99 38.96
C GLN A 274 -9.29 5.34 37.83
N PRO A 275 -9.47 6.50 37.16
CA PRO A 275 -8.49 7.00 36.22
C PRO A 275 -7.15 7.25 36.93
N MET A 276 -6.05 7.05 36.21
CA MET A 276 -4.71 7.34 36.75
C MET A 276 -4.58 8.84 37.08
N SER A 277 -3.97 9.13 38.23
CA SER A 277 -3.61 10.50 38.61
C SER A 277 -2.67 11.13 37.56
N PRO A 278 -2.62 12.48 37.45
CA PRO A 278 -1.65 13.16 36.58
C PRO A 278 -0.21 12.70 36.81
N LEU A 279 0.22 12.58 38.08
CA LEU A 279 1.55 12.10 38.44
C LEU A 279 1.81 10.65 37.98
N ALA A 280 0.85 9.75 38.14
CA ALA A 280 0.97 8.37 37.66
C ALA A 280 1.04 8.30 36.12
N ARG A 281 0.32 9.19 35.42
CA ARG A 281 0.40 9.30 33.95
C ARG A 281 1.76 9.83 33.49
N LEU A 282 2.32 10.82 34.18
CA LEU A 282 3.68 11.33 33.94
C LEU A 282 4.71 10.22 34.16
N GLN A 283 4.64 9.54 35.30
CA GLN A 283 5.54 8.43 35.62
C GLN A 283 5.52 7.35 34.52
N LYS A 284 4.33 6.95 34.07
CA LYS A 284 4.18 5.98 32.96
C LYS A 284 4.73 6.49 31.63
N LEU A 285 4.55 7.78 31.33
CA LEU A 285 5.11 8.40 30.13
C LEU A 285 6.64 8.36 30.15
N LEU A 286 7.26 8.80 31.24
CA LEU A 286 8.73 8.85 31.36
C LEU A 286 9.34 7.46 31.23
N LEU A 287 8.76 6.44 31.89
CA LEU A 287 9.23 5.06 31.77
C LEU A 287 9.17 4.59 30.31
N ARG A 288 8.02 4.80 29.63
CA ARG A 288 7.88 4.44 28.22
C ARG A 288 8.89 5.15 27.33
N LEU A 289 9.11 6.44 27.55
CA LEU A 289 10.05 7.22 26.73
C LEU A 289 11.49 6.74 26.92
N SER A 290 11.88 6.45 28.16
CA SER A 290 13.16 5.85 28.50
C SER A 290 13.35 4.50 27.82
N ASP A 291 12.38 3.59 27.96
CA ASP A 291 12.48 2.21 27.46
C ASP A 291 12.59 2.12 25.93
N ASN A 292 12.01 3.09 25.22
CA ASN A 292 11.98 3.10 23.74
C ASN A 292 12.93 4.14 23.12
N TRP A 293 13.88 4.69 23.90
CA TRP A 293 14.70 5.81 23.45
C TRP A 293 15.51 5.52 22.19
N SER A 294 16.12 4.32 22.12
CA SER A 294 16.84 3.85 20.93
C SER A 294 15.94 3.86 19.69
N SER A 295 14.68 3.45 19.85
CA SER A 295 13.71 3.42 18.75
C SER A 295 13.20 4.79 18.29
N TYR A 296 13.45 5.85 19.06
CA TYR A 296 13.14 7.22 18.63
C TYR A 296 14.26 7.85 17.82
N ARG A 297 15.48 7.30 17.89
CA ARG A 297 16.69 7.92 17.34
C ARG A 297 17.45 7.07 16.31
N LEU A 298 17.00 5.87 15.99
CA LEU A 298 17.69 4.97 15.06
C LEU A 298 18.03 5.64 13.70
N PHE A 299 17.15 6.51 13.19
CA PHE A 299 17.37 7.31 11.98
C PHE A 299 18.57 8.28 12.04
N LEU A 300 19.04 8.63 13.24
CA LEU A 300 20.26 9.44 13.44
C LEU A 300 21.53 8.57 13.39
N GLU A 301 21.39 7.28 13.63
CA GLU A 301 22.49 6.31 13.67
C GLU A 301 22.68 5.61 12.32
N GLN A 302 21.60 5.45 11.54
CA GLN A 302 21.60 4.78 10.25
C GLN A 302 20.96 5.66 9.16
N GLY A 303 21.75 6.02 8.15
CA GLY A 303 21.37 7.04 7.16
C GLY A 303 20.25 6.63 6.19
N ASP A 304 19.99 5.33 6.03
CA ASP A 304 18.92 4.79 5.18
C ASP A 304 17.61 4.53 5.95
N VAL A 305 17.62 4.62 7.29
CA VAL A 305 16.44 4.50 8.13
C VAL A 305 15.74 5.87 8.22
N PRO A 306 14.49 6.00 7.75
CA PRO A 306 13.79 7.28 7.80
C PRO A 306 13.21 7.56 9.18
N ALA A 307 13.21 8.83 9.60
CA ALA A 307 12.59 9.26 10.87
C ALA A 307 11.07 9.03 10.94
N THR A 308 10.39 8.74 9.82
CA THR A 308 8.93 8.67 9.73
C THR A 308 8.46 7.51 8.87
N ASN A 309 7.27 6.99 9.15
CA ASN A 309 6.58 5.96 8.37
C ASN A 309 5.86 6.54 7.12
N ASN A 310 6.35 7.67 6.59
CA ASN A 310 5.65 8.45 5.56
C ASN A 310 5.46 7.69 4.23
N ALA A 311 6.33 6.74 3.90
CA ALA A 311 6.14 5.92 2.70
C ALA A 311 4.90 5.03 2.81
N THR A 312 4.73 4.37 3.94
CA THR A 312 3.55 3.56 4.26
C THR A 312 2.29 4.41 4.33
N GLU A 313 2.34 5.54 5.05
CA GLU A 313 1.23 6.51 5.11
C GLU A 313 0.82 7.01 3.72
N ARG A 314 1.78 7.31 2.83
CA ARG A 314 1.48 7.73 1.45
C ARG A 314 0.82 6.62 0.65
N ALA A 315 1.29 5.38 0.79
CA ALA A 315 0.70 4.24 0.09
C ALA A 315 -0.75 4.00 0.53
N ILE A 316 -1.00 4.04 1.85
CA ILE A 316 -2.33 3.95 2.44
C ILE A 316 -3.16 5.18 2.07
N GLY A 317 -2.58 6.36 2.00
CA GLY A 317 -3.22 7.61 1.61
C GLY A 317 -3.75 7.59 0.18
N ARG A 318 -2.93 7.14 -0.78
CA ARG A 318 -3.35 6.93 -2.19
C ARG A 318 -4.53 5.98 -2.27
N TRP A 319 -4.46 4.87 -1.53
CA TRP A 319 -5.58 3.94 -1.40
C TRP A 319 -6.83 4.58 -0.79
N ARG A 320 -6.72 5.30 0.34
CA ARG A 320 -7.83 5.94 1.05
C ARG A 320 -8.52 6.99 0.19
N ALA A 321 -7.75 7.79 -0.56
CA ALA A 321 -8.29 8.76 -1.50
C ALA A 321 -9.22 8.07 -2.52
N ARG A 322 -8.82 6.90 -3.04
CA ARG A 322 -9.60 6.10 -3.98
C ARG A 322 -10.80 5.41 -3.33
N SER A 323 -10.58 4.71 -2.21
CA SER A 323 -11.56 3.82 -1.59
C SER A 323 -12.76 4.55 -0.99
N ARG A 324 -12.66 5.87 -0.72
CA ARG A 324 -13.81 6.72 -0.31
C ARG A 324 -15.02 6.64 -1.23
N THR A 325 -14.81 6.43 -2.53
CA THR A 325 -15.91 6.34 -3.51
C THR A 325 -16.43 4.90 -3.70
N VAL A 326 -15.83 3.93 -3.00
CA VAL A 326 -16.16 2.51 -3.05
C VAL A 326 -16.82 2.11 -1.74
N ARG A 327 -18.00 1.47 -1.80
CA ARG A 327 -18.72 1.00 -0.60
C ARG A 327 -18.14 -0.27 0.04
N GLY A 328 -16.92 -0.66 -0.34
CA GLY A 328 -16.29 -1.93 -0.02
C GLY A 328 -16.07 -2.85 -1.22
N PHE A 329 -15.20 -3.85 -1.03
CA PHE A 329 -14.78 -4.78 -2.08
C PHE A 329 -15.50 -6.13 -1.94
N LYS A 330 -15.79 -6.79 -3.07
CA LYS A 330 -16.47 -8.10 -3.07
C LYS A 330 -15.53 -9.26 -2.74
N THR A 331 -14.23 -9.10 -2.98
CA THR A 331 -13.20 -10.14 -2.79
C THR A 331 -11.90 -9.52 -2.30
N TRP A 332 -11.08 -10.34 -1.62
CA TRP A 332 -9.71 -9.99 -1.24
C TRP A 332 -8.85 -9.64 -2.45
N SER A 333 -8.86 -10.49 -3.49
CA SER A 333 -8.12 -10.24 -4.73
C SER A 333 -8.48 -8.91 -5.39
N GLY A 334 -9.77 -8.56 -5.39
CA GLY A 334 -10.26 -7.29 -5.93
C GLY A 334 -9.68 -6.09 -5.20
N LEU A 335 -9.55 -6.18 -3.88
CA LEU A 335 -8.91 -5.16 -3.04
C LEU A 335 -7.41 -5.09 -3.31
N VAL A 336 -6.71 -6.22 -3.32
CA VAL A 336 -5.26 -6.28 -3.55
C VAL A 336 -4.91 -5.65 -4.90
N ASN A 337 -5.65 -6.02 -5.94
CA ASN A 337 -5.49 -5.45 -7.28
C ASN A 337 -5.73 -3.94 -7.31
N ALA A 338 -6.80 -3.49 -6.64
CA ALA A 338 -7.13 -2.08 -6.54
C ALA A 338 -6.06 -1.29 -5.77
N PHE A 339 -5.55 -1.82 -4.66
CA PHE A 339 -4.48 -1.21 -3.87
C PHE A 339 -3.17 -1.14 -4.66
N THR A 340 -2.81 -2.24 -5.33
CA THR A 340 -1.63 -2.33 -6.20
C THR A 340 -1.70 -1.25 -7.28
N LEU A 341 -2.83 -1.14 -7.96
CA LEU A 341 -3.01 -0.16 -9.03
C LEU A 341 -2.94 1.29 -8.53
N CYS A 342 -3.46 1.59 -7.33
CA CYS A 342 -3.33 2.93 -6.71
C CYS A 342 -1.88 3.29 -6.35
N ASN A 343 -0.99 2.31 -6.25
CA ASN A 343 0.41 2.46 -5.90
C ASN A 343 1.36 2.18 -7.07
N ALA A 344 0.83 1.89 -8.25
CA ALA A 344 1.61 1.70 -9.45
C ALA A 344 2.03 3.04 -10.06
N SER A 345 3.23 3.09 -10.63
CA SER A 345 3.65 4.21 -11.48
C SER A 345 2.94 4.12 -12.84
N PHE A 346 2.23 5.20 -13.21
CA PHE A 346 1.61 5.37 -14.53
C PHE A 346 2.46 6.22 -15.49
N VAL A 347 3.69 6.54 -15.08
CA VAL A 347 4.69 7.30 -15.84
C VAL A 347 5.68 6.33 -16.44
#